data_AF-A0A852WIG1-F1
#
_entry.id   AF-A0A852WIG1-F1
#
_cell.length_a   1.000
_cell.length_b   1.000
_cell.length_c   1.000
_cell.angle_alpha   90.00
_cell.angle_beta   90.00
_cell.angle_gamma   90.00
#
_symmetry.space_group_name_H-M   'P 1'
#
loop_
_entity.id
_entity.type
_entity.pdbx_description
1 polymer ?
#
loop_
_entity_poly.entity_id
_entity_poly.type
_entity_poly.pdbx_seq_one_letter_code
_entity_poly.pdbx_strand_id
1 'polypeptide(L)'
;MTRYTAGQDSFFRSVRSLEPISDLEAASFAGRFATDFQSFDEDDPSRRAEVLRPLLAAPQACTWGWSGAGRQRADSPLPGRLYRPSDTVVFVEVIVRITTYARACPPPETPRHAGSAEAEVPGLLGPSCAPPEADPAWTAVEANWVRMTVPITRDDDGHLVVDPHLRPTDSS
;
A
#
# COMPACT_ATOMS: atom_id res chain seq x y z
N MET A 1 14.31 7.06 -35.27
CA MET A 1 15.41 7.87 -34.73
C MET A 1 14.85 8.57 -33.50
N THR A 2 14.92 7.93 -32.33
CA THR A 2 14.24 8.40 -31.11
C THR A 2 15.25 8.30 -29.97
N ARG A 3 16.10 9.31 -29.87
CA ARG A 3 17.04 9.52 -28.76
C ARG A 3 16.86 10.97 -28.32
N TYR A 4 15.78 11.29 -27.62
CA TYR A 4 15.59 12.58 -26.96
C TYR A 4 14.36 12.49 -26.03
N THR A 5 14.50 11.89 -24.87
CA THR A 5 13.50 11.98 -23.77
C THR A 5 14.19 12.01 -22.42
N ALA A 6 15.16 11.11 -22.18
CA ALA A 6 15.86 11.01 -20.89
C ALA A 6 16.52 12.30 -20.37
N GLY A 7 16.94 13.22 -21.26
CA GLY A 7 17.54 14.50 -20.88
C GLY A 7 16.56 15.65 -20.67
N GLN A 8 15.30 15.53 -21.11
CA GLN A 8 14.28 16.55 -20.83
C GLN A 8 13.59 16.30 -19.49
N ASP A 9 13.35 15.03 -19.15
CA ASP A 9 12.73 14.63 -17.88
C ASP A 9 13.59 15.04 -16.67
N SER A 10 14.93 15.07 -16.83
CA SER A 10 15.84 15.50 -15.77
C SER A 10 15.70 16.96 -15.35
N PHE A 11 15.20 17.85 -16.23
CA PHE A 11 15.04 19.26 -15.90
C PHE A 11 13.79 19.55 -15.04
N PHE A 12 12.79 18.66 -15.08
CA PHE A 12 11.55 18.80 -14.32
C PHE A 12 11.56 18.03 -13.01
N ARG A 13 12.57 17.17 -12.81
CA ARG A 13 12.76 16.41 -11.59
C ARG A 13 13.11 17.32 -10.41
N SER A 14 12.34 17.22 -9.35
CA SER A 14 12.56 17.90 -8.08
C SER A 14 13.86 17.46 -7.44
N VAL A 15 14.59 18.41 -6.84
CA VAL A 15 15.79 18.10 -6.03
C VAL A 15 15.46 17.14 -4.88
N ARG A 16 14.21 17.15 -4.38
CA ARG A 16 13.74 16.23 -3.34
C ARG A 16 13.82 14.77 -3.76
N SER A 17 13.71 14.46 -5.05
CA SER A 17 13.85 13.10 -5.58
C SER A 17 15.25 12.50 -5.37
N LEU A 18 16.24 13.34 -5.05
CA LEU A 18 17.62 12.98 -4.77
C LEU A 18 17.91 12.93 -3.27
N GLU A 19 16.97 13.35 -2.42
CA GLU A 19 17.17 13.36 -0.97
C GLU A 19 17.23 11.92 -0.44
N PRO A 20 18.19 11.61 0.44
CA PRO A 20 18.25 10.31 1.10
C PRO A 20 16.93 9.96 1.78
N ILE A 21 16.58 8.67 1.76
CA ILE A 21 15.43 8.15 2.49
C ILE A 21 15.92 7.67 3.86
N SER A 22 15.55 8.34 4.94
CA SER A 22 15.82 7.91 6.31
C SER A 22 15.15 6.58 6.66
N ASP A 23 15.69 5.86 7.65
CA ASP A 23 15.12 4.57 8.06
C ASP A 23 13.71 4.72 8.66
N LEU A 24 13.47 5.80 9.41
CA LEU A 24 12.18 6.03 10.06
C LEU A 24 11.07 6.35 9.04
N GLU A 25 11.35 7.18 8.03
CA GLU A 25 10.37 7.49 6.99
C GLU A 25 10.08 6.25 6.13
N ALA A 26 11.12 5.46 5.80
CA ALA A 26 10.98 4.21 5.07
C ALA A 26 10.12 3.21 5.85
N ALA A 27 10.40 2.99 7.13
CA ALA A 27 9.66 2.07 7.98
C ALA A 27 8.18 2.48 8.14
N SER A 28 7.92 3.77 8.37
CA SER A 28 6.56 4.30 8.53
C SER A 28 5.75 4.18 7.23
N PHE A 29 6.37 4.55 6.10
CA PHE A 29 5.75 4.44 4.78
C PHE A 29 5.48 2.98 4.39
N ALA A 30 6.46 2.09 4.60
CA ALA A 30 6.32 0.66 4.35
C ALA A 30 5.20 0.03 5.18
N GLY A 31 5.10 0.39 6.46
CA GLY A 31 4.06 -0.13 7.35
C GLY A 31 2.66 0.27 6.90
N ARG A 32 2.46 1.55 6.53
CA ARG A 32 1.19 2.02 5.96
C ARG A 32 0.87 1.28 4.66
N PHE A 33 1.81 1.27 3.72
CA PHE A 33 1.61 0.62 2.42
C PHE A 33 1.28 -0.87 2.58
N ALA A 34 2.01 -1.60 3.42
CA ALA A 34 1.76 -3.02 3.65
C ALA A 34 0.36 -3.30 4.19
N THR A 35 -0.14 -2.43 5.07
CA THR A 35 -1.48 -2.53 5.64
C THR A 35 -2.55 -2.32 4.56
N ASP A 36 -2.39 -1.28 3.73
CA ASP A 36 -3.32 -1.01 2.63
C ASP A 36 -3.23 -2.06 1.51
N PHE A 37 -2.02 -2.54 1.20
CA PHE A 37 -1.79 -3.57 0.19
C PHE A 37 -2.28 -4.96 0.61
N GLN A 38 -2.36 -5.25 1.91
CA GLN A 38 -2.93 -6.51 2.41
C GLN A 38 -4.41 -6.39 2.78
N SER A 39 -5.06 -5.25 2.49
CA SER A 39 -6.49 -5.05 2.71
C SER A 39 -7.27 -4.97 1.41
N PHE A 40 -8.41 -5.64 1.34
CA PHE A 40 -9.30 -5.64 0.18
C PHE A 40 -10.73 -6.02 0.57
N ASP A 41 -11.68 -5.59 -0.24
CA ASP A 41 -13.10 -5.87 -0.07
C ASP A 41 -13.78 -6.04 -1.43
N GLU A 42 -14.37 -7.20 -1.67
CA GLU A 42 -15.12 -7.46 -2.91
C GLU A 42 -16.38 -6.59 -3.05
N ASP A 43 -16.90 -6.02 -1.95
CA ASP A 43 -18.07 -5.13 -1.96
C ASP A 43 -17.72 -3.68 -2.38
N ASP A 44 -16.45 -3.26 -2.28
CA ASP A 44 -15.94 -1.95 -2.73
C ASP A 44 -14.60 -2.13 -3.48
N PRO A 45 -14.62 -2.71 -4.70
CA PRO A 45 -13.39 -3.07 -5.40
C PRO A 45 -12.58 -1.87 -5.90
N SER A 46 -13.19 -0.69 -6.02
CA SER A 46 -12.48 0.54 -6.44
C SER A 46 -11.61 1.12 -5.33
N ARG A 47 -11.98 0.96 -4.05
CA ARG A 47 -11.28 1.52 -2.89
C ARG A 47 -9.78 1.26 -2.93
N ARG A 48 -9.41 0.00 -3.19
CA ARG A 48 -8.01 -0.43 -3.19
C ARG A 48 -7.20 0.33 -4.24
N ALA A 49 -7.77 0.51 -5.43
CA ALA A 49 -7.11 1.23 -6.51
C ALA A 49 -7.00 2.73 -6.23
N GLU A 50 -8.04 3.35 -5.65
CA GLU A 50 -8.03 4.75 -5.25
C GLU A 50 -6.94 5.06 -4.23
N VAL A 51 -6.77 4.20 -3.22
CA VAL A 51 -5.80 4.38 -2.13
C VAL A 51 -4.37 4.07 -2.58
N LEU A 52 -4.15 3.00 -3.35
CA LEU A 52 -2.78 2.53 -3.64
C LEU A 52 -2.13 3.21 -4.86
N ARG A 53 -2.89 3.67 -5.86
CA ARG A 53 -2.31 4.28 -7.08
C ARG A 53 -1.35 5.44 -6.79
N PRO A 54 -1.65 6.38 -5.87
CA PRO A 54 -0.73 7.47 -5.54
C PRO A 54 0.55 7.02 -4.83
N LEU A 55 0.57 5.80 -4.27
CA LEU A 55 1.71 5.25 -3.54
C LEU A 55 2.61 4.38 -4.41
N LEU A 56 2.27 4.19 -5.68
CA LEU A 56 2.94 3.25 -6.59
C LEU A 56 3.59 3.99 -7.76
N ALA A 57 4.87 3.69 -8.03
CA ALA A 57 5.52 4.11 -9.27
C ALA A 57 4.88 3.45 -10.51
N ALA A 58 4.26 2.28 -10.33
CA ALA A 58 3.50 1.54 -11.34
C ALA A 58 2.03 1.42 -10.91
N PRO A 59 1.15 2.39 -11.22
CA PRO A 59 -0.23 2.43 -10.71
C PRO A 59 -1.07 1.17 -11.00
N GLN A 60 -0.76 0.44 -12.06
CA GLN A 60 -1.39 -0.84 -12.40
C GLN A 60 -1.15 -1.97 -11.38
N ALA A 61 -0.15 -1.83 -10.50
CA ALA A 61 0.15 -2.81 -9.46
C ALA A 61 -0.82 -2.75 -8.27
N CYS A 62 -1.74 -1.78 -8.23
CA CYS A 62 -2.69 -1.61 -7.13
C CYS A 62 -3.60 -2.82 -6.88
N THR A 63 -3.85 -3.67 -7.87
CA THR A 63 -4.67 -4.89 -7.73
C THR A 63 -3.87 -6.17 -7.61
N TRP A 64 -2.54 -6.11 -7.64
CA TRP A 64 -1.71 -7.32 -7.52
C TRP A 64 -1.92 -8.02 -6.18
N GLY A 65 -1.85 -9.35 -6.20
CA GLY A 65 -2.05 -10.20 -5.03
C GLY A 65 -3.51 -10.42 -4.63
N TRP A 66 -4.47 -9.80 -5.32
CA TRP A 66 -5.89 -9.97 -5.06
C TRP A 66 -6.64 -10.42 -6.33
N SER A 67 -7.50 -11.43 -6.19
CA SER A 67 -8.31 -11.96 -7.31
C SER A 67 -9.53 -11.11 -7.64
N GLY A 68 -9.83 -10.09 -6.84
CA GLY A 68 -11.09 -9.34 -6.89
C GLY A 68 -12.22 -9.96 -6.06
N ALA A 69 -11.97 -11.11 -5.41
CA ALA A 69 -12.93 -11.78 -4.54
C ALA A 69 -12.43 -11.86 -3.09
N GLY A 70 -13.37 -12.01 -2.16
CA GLY A 70 -13.16 -12.07 -0.73
C GLY A 70 -12.98 -10.72 -0.07
N ARG A 71 -12.88 -10.76 1.26
CA ARG A 71 -12.62 -9.60 2.11
C ARG A 71 -11.52 -9.93 3.10
N GLN A 72 -10.55 -9.05 3.21
CA GLN A 72 -9.41 -9.16 4.11
C GLN A 72 -9.07 -7.79 4.67
N ARG A 73 -8.78 -7.75 5.95
CA ARG A 73 -8.25 -6.57 6.63
C ARG A 73 -6.85 -6.87 7.13
N ALA A 74 -5.92 -5.96 6.90
CA ALA A 74 -4.62 -5.99 7.54
C ALA A 74 -4.50 -4.93 8.62
N ASP A 75 -3.73 -5.22 9.65
CA ASP A 75 -3.42 -4.32 10.76
C ASP A 75 -2.08 -4.67 11.42
N SER A 76 -1.69 -3.87 12.42
CA SER A 76 -0.47 -4.09 13.22
C SER A 76 0.80 -4.31 12.38
N PRO A 77 1.17 -3.39 11.47
CA PRO A 77 2.40 -3.52 10.70
C PRO A 77 3.62 -3.44 11.63
N LEU A 78 4.58 -4.35 11.42
CA LEU A 78 5.85 -4.44 12.10
C LEU A 78 6.97 -4.32 11.05
N PRO A 79 7.43 -3.09 10.75
CA PRO A 79 8.63 -2.89 9.94
C PRO A 79 9.84 -3.54 10.61
N GLY A 80 10.58 -4.32 9.84
CA GLY A 80 11.72 -5.11 10.27
C GLY A 80 13.00 -4.65 9.59
N ARG A 81 13.73 -5.59 8.97
CA ARG A 81 15.02 -5.32 8.32
C ARG A 81 14.88 -4.34 7.15
N LEU A 82 15.86 -3.45 7.03
CA LEU A 82 16.03 -2.54 5.90
C LEU A 82 17.26 -2.96 5.10
N TYR A 83 17.13 -3.02 3.77
CA TYR A 83 18.24 -3.21 2.83
C TYR A 83 18.32 -2.01 1.89
N ARG A 84 19.50 -1.40 1.77
CA ARG A 84 19.67 -0.10 1.10
C ARG A 84 20.77 -0.18 0.04
N PRO A 85 20.41 -0.42 -1.23
CA PRO A 85 21.38 -0.40 -2.32
C PRO A 85 21.85 1.02 -2.70
N SER A 86 21.10 2.08 -2.36
CA SER A 86 21.49 3.47 -2.56
C SER A 86 20.79 4.42 -1.58
N ASP A 87 21.18 5.69 -1.54
CA ASP A 87 20.54 6.70 -0.68
C ASP A 87 19.05 6.88 -0.96
N THR A 88 18.63 6.66 -2.22
CA THR A 88 17.27 6.88 -2.70
C THR A 88 16.47 5.60 -2.90
N VAL A 89 17.03 4.43 -2.63
CA VAL A 89 16.35 3.13 -2.77
C VAL A 89 16.50 2.32 -1.49
N VAL A 90 15.38 1.85 -0.96
CA VAL A 90 15.35 1.02 0.26
C VAL A 90 14.29 -0.07 0.16
N PHE A 91 14.64 -1.28 0.60
CA PHE A 91 13.74 -2.40 0.73
C PHE A 91 13.45 -2.62 2.20
N VAL A 92 12.18 -2.59 2.58
CA VAL A 92 11.76 -2.77 3.97
C VAL A 92 11.00 -4.09 4.11
N GLU A 93 11.50 -5.01 4.92
CA GLU A 93 10.72 -6.17 5.36
C GLU A 93 9.61 -5.68 6.30
N VAL A 94 8.36 -6.06 6.04
CA VAL A 94 7.23 -5.75 6.91
C VAL A 94 6.48 -7.04 7.21
N ILE A 95 6.19 -7.27 8.48
CA ILE A 95 5.26 -8.30 8.92
C ILE A 95 3.95 -7.61 9.29
N VAL A 96 2.82 -8.06 8.76
CA VAL A 96 1.51 -7.46 9.05
C VAL A 96 0.53 -8.57 9.38
N ARG A 97 -0.38 -8.30 10.32
CA ARG A 97 -1.44 -9.25 10.67
C ARG A 97 -2.58 -9.05 9.70
N ILE A 98 -3.04 -10.12 9.07
CA ILE A 98 -4.24 -10.15 8.23
C ILE A 98 -5.35 -10.89 8.96
N THR A 99 -6.59 -10.46 8.75
CA THR A 99 -7.81 -11.16 9.15
C THR A 99 -8.67 -11.34 7.90
N THR A 100 -8.95 -12.59 7.53
CA THR A 100 -9.84 -12.90 6.41
C THR A 100 -11.29 -13.00 6.88
N TYR A 101 -12.21 -12.69 5.98
CA TYR A 101 -13.65 -12.73 6.26
C TYR A 101 -14.35 -13.69 5.30
N ALA A 102 -15.36 -14.40 5.82
CA ALA A 102 -16.31 -15.17 5.04
C ALA A 102 -17.67 -14.48 5.05
N ARG A 103 -18.46 -14.68 3.99
CA ARG A 103 -19.85 -14.18 3.95
C ARG A 103 -20.65 -14.77 5.11
N ALA A 104 -21.41 -13.91 5.79
CA ALA A 104 -22.30 -14.34 6.86
C ALA A 104 -23.39 -15.28 6.31
N CYS A 105 -23.72 -16.31 7.08
CA CYS A 105 -24.80 -17.25 6.78
C CYS A 105 -25.70 -17.40 8.01
N PRO A 106 -27.01 -17.05 7.92
CA PRO A 106 -27.69 -16.51 6.74
C PRO A 106 -27.25 -15.07 6.38
N PRO A 107 -27.43 -14.62 5.12
CA PRO A 107 -27.18 -13.23 4.73
C PRO A 107 -28.06 -12.25 5.54
N PRO A 108 -27.57 -11.04 5.83
CA PRO A 108 -28.38 -10.04 6.54
C PRO A 108 -29.59 -9.61 5.72
N GLU A 109 -30.71 -9.32 6.40
CA GLU A 109 -32.00 -8.98 5.78
C GLU A 109 -31.97 -7.64 5.01
N THR A 110 -30.97 -6.78 5.24
CA THR A 110 -30.85 -5.49 4.54
C THR A 110 -29.38 -5.16 4.29
N PRO A 111 -28.95 -5.00 3.02
CA PRO A 111 -27.62 -4.46 2.72
C PRO A 111 -27.55 -3.02 3.23
N ARG A 112 -26.58 -2.69 4.08
CA ARG A 112 -26.27 -1.30 4.42
C ARG A 112 -25.07 -0.84 3.61
N HIS A 113 -25.25 0.23 2.84
CA HIS A 113 -24.13 1.07 2.48
C HIS A 113 -23.82 1.97 3.67
N ALA A 114 -22.68 1.74 4.32
CA ALA A 114 -22.18 2.66 5.32
C ALA A 114 -21.78 3.97 4.62
N GLY A 115 -22.60 5.01 4.73
CA GLY A 115 -22.19 6.36 4.39
C GLY A 115 -21.12 6.82 5.38
N SER A 116 -20.00 7.33 4.88
CA SER A 116 -18.99 7.98 5.71
C SER A 116 -19.50 9.35 6.14
N ALA A 117 -19.60 9.59 7.45
CA ALA A 117 -19.65 10.96 7.94
C ALA A 117 -18.26 11.56 7.75
N GLU A 118 -18.13 12.53 6.84
CA GLU A 118 -16.90 13.31 6.65
C GLU A 118 -16.72 14.24 7.85
N ALA A 119 -16.17 13.71 8.93
CA ALA A 119 -15.63 14.54 10.00
C ALA A 119 -14.17 14.87 9.65
N GLU A 120 -13.81 16.15 9.71
CA GLU A 120 -12.42 16.57 9.55
C GLU A 120 -11.62 16.06 10.77
N VAL A 121 -10.70 15.13 10.53
CA VAL A 121 -9.83 14.56 11.58
C VAL A 121 -8.47 15.24 11.49
N PRO A 122 -8.02 16.00 12.51
CA PRO A 122 -6.69 16.58 12.52
C PRO A 122 -5.61 15.51 12.35
N GLY A 123 -4.68 15.74 11.42
CA GLY A 123 -3.61 14.78 11.11
C GLY A 123 -4.01 13.62 10.18
N LEU A 124 -5.20 13.68 9.57
CA LEU A 124 -5.63 12.71 8.57
C LEU A 124 -4.68 12.74 7.35
N LEU A 125 -4.05 11.60 7.04
CA LEU A 125 -3.17 11.45 5.89
C LEU A 125 -3.90 11.02 4.61
N GLY A 126 -5.10 10.45 4.75
CA GLY A 126 -5.91 9.97 3.63
C GLY A 126 -6.71 8.71 3.96
N PRO A 127 -7.44 8.18 2.98
CA PRO A 127 -8.21 6.94 3.12
C PRO A 127 -7.30 5.71 3.28
N SER A 128 -7.90 4.61 3.77
CA SER A 128 -7.27 3.29 3.86
C SER A 128 -8.06 2.27 3.05
N CYS A 129 -7.37 1.22 2.57
CA CYS A 129 -8.01 0.05 1.95
C CYS A 129 -8.69 -0.86 2.98
N ALA A 130 -8.41 -0.69 4.28
CA ALA A 130 -8.95 -1.53 5.32
C ALA A 130 -10.48 -1.45 5.36
N PRO A 131 -11.20 -2.55 5.10
CA PRO A 131 -12.63 -2.53 5.27
C PRO A 131 -13.01 -2.39 6.76
N PRO A 132 -14.23 -1.95 7.07
CA PRO A 132 -14.72 -1.90 8.44
C PRO A 132 -14.52 -3.24 9.16
N GLU A 133 -14.11 -3.16 10.43
CA GLU A 133 -13.86 -4.33 11.28
C GLU A 133 -15.10 -5.21 11.42
N ALA A 134 -16.23 -4.55 11.66
CA ALA A 134 -17.53 -5.16 11.87
C ALA A 134 -18.44 -4.83 10.70
N ASP A 135 -19.01 -5.88 10.12
CA ASP A 135 -19.96 -5.78 9.01
C ASP A 135 -20.93 -6.97 9.10
N PRO A 136 -22.25 -6.75 9.16
CA PRO A 136 -23.21 -7.85 9.29
C PRO A 136 -23.18 -8.87 8.13
N ALA A 137 -22.66 -8.48 6.97
CA ALA A 137 -22.52 -9.37 5.81
C ALA A 137 -21.26 -10.25 5.86
N TRP A 138 -20.36 -10.00 6.82
CA TRP A 138 -19.04 -10.62 6.89
C TRP A 138 -18.67 -11.08 8.29
N THR A 139 -18.21 -12.32 8.42
CA THR A 139 -17.72 -12.90 9.66
C THR A 139 -16.21 -13.09 9.58
N ALA A 140 -15.46 -12.56 10.54
CA ALA A 140 -14.03 -12.79 10.65
C ALA A 140 -13.74 -14.29 10.87
N VAL A 141 -12.74 -14.82 10.17
CA VAL A 141 -12.43 -16.26 10.16
C VAL A 141 -11.13 -16.53 10.90
N GLU A 142 -10.00 -16.21 10.27
CA GLU A 142 -8.67 -16.49 10.80
C GLU A 142 -7.79 -15.25 10.73
N ALA A 143 -6.93 -15.13 11.74
CA ALA A 143 -5.90 -14.11 11.78
C ALA A 143 -4.53 -14.76 11.55
N ASN A 144 -3.81 -14.26 10.55
CA ASN A 144 -2.51 -14.78 10.13
C ASN A 144 -1.48 -13.66 10.07
N TRP A 145 -0.22 -13.96 10.39
CA TRP A 145 0.89 -13.03 10.15
C TRP A 145 1.48 -13.32 8.77
N VAL A 146 1.54 -12.29 7.93
CA VAL A 146 2.16 -12.39 6.60
C VAL A 146 3.38 -11.47 6.53
N ARG A 147 4.37 -11.89 5.77
CA ARG A 147 5.59 -11.12 5.51
C ARG A 147 5.58 -10.62 4.07
N MET A 148 5.99 -9.37 3.88
CA MET A 148 6.26 -8.82 2.55
C MET A 148 7.50 -7.91 2.58
N THR A 149 8.07 -7.68 1.40
CA THR A 149 9.13 -6.69 1.20
C THR A 149 8.56 -5.53 0.41
N VAL A 150 8.74 -4.31 0.92
CA VAL A 150 8.27 -3.07 0.30
C VAL A 150 9.47 -2.36 -0.35
N PRO A 151 9.61 -2.37 -1.67
CA PRO A 151 10.64 -1.63 -2.39
C PRO A 151 10.25 -0.15 -2.52
N ILE A 152 11.00 0.74 -1.89
CA ILE A 152 10.69 2.17 -1.81
C ILE A 152 11.75 2.97 -2.57
N THR A 153 11.29 3.95 -3.33
CA THR A 153 12.10 5.00 -3.97
C THR A 153 11.39 6.35 -3.86
N ARG A 154 11.99 7.40 -4.41
CA ARG A 154 11.33 8.69 -4.65
C ARG A 154 10.88 8.82 -6.09
N ASP A 155 9.68 9.37 -6.30
CA ASP A 155 9.23 9.81 -7.62
C ASP A 155 9.95 11.10 -8.06
N ASP A 156 9.60 11.64 -9.23
CA ASP A 156 10.23 12.83 -9.76
C ASP A 156 9.92 14.10 -8.96
N ASP A 157 8.82 14.14 -8.21
CA ASP A 157 8.45 15.25 -7.32
C ASP A 157 9.13 15.15 -5.93
N GLY A 158 9.65 13.96 -5.60
CA GLY A 158 10.35 13.63 -4.36
C GLY A 158 9.50 12.91 -3.33
N HIS A 159 8.28 12.48 -3.67
CA HIS A 159 7.44 11.69 -2.78
C HIS A 159 7.94 10.25 -2.70
N LEU A 160 7.76 9.62 -1.54
CA LEU A 160 8.01 8.19 -1.41
C LEU A 160 6.96 7.41 -2.21
N VAL A 161 7.43 6.48 -3.03
CA VAL A 161 6.60 5.56 -3.80
C VAL A 161 7.15 4.15 -3.69
N VAL A 162 6.26 3.18 -3.82
CA VAL A 162 6.62 1.77 -3.97
C VAL A 162 6.83 1.47 -5.45
N ASP A 163 8.02 1.00 -5.80
CA ASP A 163 8.30 0.53 -7.15
C ASP A 163 8.50 -0.99 -7.15
N PRO A 164 7.48 -1.76 -7.56
CA PRO A 164 7.54 -3.21 -7.53
C PRO A 164 8.50 -3.82 -8.56
N HIS A 165 9.06 -3.01 -9.48
CA HIS A 165 10.05 -3.45 -10.45
C HIS A 165 11.48 -3.35 -9.93
N LEU A 166 11.71 -2.65 -8.81
CA LEU A 166 13.01 -2.63 -8.15
C LEU A 166 13.39 -4.05 -7.71
N ARG A 167 14.62 -4.43 -8.04
CA ARG A 167 15.22 -5.68 -7.62
C ARG A 167 16.34 -5.37 -6.63
N PRO A 168 16.47 -6.12 -5.52
CA PRO A 168 17.72 -6.12 -4.77
C PRO A 168 18.80 -6.56 -5.76
N THR A 169 19.70 -5.65 -6.14
CA THR A 169 20.90 -6.06 -6.85
C THR A 169 21.81 -6.72 -5.83
N ASP A 170 22.30 -7.92 -6.14
CA ASP A 170 23.34 -8.55 -5.36
C ASP A 170 24.54 -7.59 -5.33
N SER A 171 24.92 -7.14 -4.15
CA SER A 171 26.17 -6.42 -3.96
C SER A 171 27.29 -7.44 -4.20
N SER A 172 28.02 -7.31 -5.31
CA SER A 172 29.28 -8.04 -5.53
C SER A 172 30.37 -7.56 -4.59
#